data_AF-A0A6A8MTV4-F1
#
_entry.id   AF-A0A6A8MTV4-F1
#
_cell.length_a   1.000
_cell.length_b   1.000
_cell.length_c   1.000
_cell.angle_alpha   90.00
_cell.angle_beta   90.00
_cell.angle_gamma   90.00
#
_symmetry.space_group_name_H-M   'P 1'
#
loop_
_entity.id
_entity.type
_entity.pdbx_description
1 polymer ?
#
loop_
_entity_poly.entity_id
_entity_poly.type
_entity_poly.pdbx_seq_one_letter_code
_entity_poly.pdbx_strand_id
1 'polypeptide(L)' 'MSERSRNLPRRACLSVPGSSPKMMAKAAGLGADMVFLDLEDAVAPLEKEAARG' A
#
# COMPACT_ATOMS: atom_id res chain seq x y z
N MET A 1 -10.81 4.56 -14.01
CA MET A 1 -9.37 4.86 -13.91
C MET A 1 -9.25 6.08 -13.00
N SER A 2 -8.63 5.92 -11.82
CA SER A 2 -8.54 6.96 -10.77
C SER A 2 -8.02 8.29 -11.32
N GLU A 3 -8.48 9.42 -10.77
CA GLU A 3 -8.03 10.81 -10.98
C GLU A 3 -6.54 11.04 -10.60
N ARG A 4 -5.65 10.14 -10.99
CA ARG A 4 -4.21 10.36 -10.84
C ARG A 4 -3.80 11.41 -11.86
N SER A 5 -3.78 12.66 -11.42
CA SER A 5 -3.22 13.77 -12.18
C SER A 5 -1.84 13.38 -12.70
N ARG A 6 -1.58 13.62 -14.00
CA ARG A 6 -0.23 13.47 -14.59
C ARG A 6 0.84 14.26 -13.81
N ASN A 7 0.42 15.26 -13.05
CA ASN A 7 1.29 16.16 -12.30
C ASN A 7 1.46 15.77 -10.82
N LEU A 8 0.92 14.63 -10.38
CA LEU A 8 1.16 14.16 -9.00
C LEU A 8 2.68 13.89 -8.83
N PRO A 9 3.36 14.55 -7.87
CA PRO A 9 4.76 14.25 -7.58
C PRO A 9 4.93 12.77 -7.26
N ARG A 10 6.06 12.16 -7.66
CA ARG A 10 6.38 10.74 -7.38
C ARG A 10 7.67 10.62 -6.58
N ARG A 11 7.78 11.41 -5.51
CA ARG A 11 9.01 11.52 -4.72
C ARG A 11 9.21 10.31 -3.83
N ALA A 12 8.11 9.73 -3.35
CA ALA A 12 8.13 8.55 -2.48
C ALA A 12 6.97 7.59 -2.80
N CYS A 13 7.26 6.30 -2.77
CA CYS A 13 6.28 5.22 -2.82
C CYS A 13 6.37 4.42 -1.52
N LEU A 14 5.35 4.54 -0.67
CA LEU A 14 5.28 3.83 0.60
C LEU A 14 4.76 2.41 0.37
N SER A 15 5.63 1.42 0.57
CA SER A 15 5.25 0.00 0.63
C SER A 15 4.57 -0.30 1.95
N VAL A 16 3.42 -0.99 1.89
CA VAL A 16 2.66 -1.42 3.07
C VAL A 16 2.24 -2.87 2.87
N PRO A 17 2.53 -3.80 3.81
CA PRO A 17 2.07 -5.17 3.68
C PRO A 17 0.54 -5.26 3.73
N GLY A 18 -0.05 -5.96 2.75
CA GLY A 18 -1.49 -6.17 2.65
C GLY A 18 -2.08 -7.02 3.80
N SER A 19 -1.24 -7.75 4.54
CA SER A 19 -1.66 -8.52 5.72
C SER A 19 -1.78 -7.70 7.01
N SER A 20 -1.45 -6.39 7.01
CA SER A 20 -1.48 -5.56 8.23
C SER A 20 -2.52 -4.42 8.18
N PRO A 21 -3.76 -4.65 8.66
CA PRO A 21 -4.80 -3.63 8.72
C PRO A 21 -4.38 -2.35 9.45
N LYS A 22 -3.59 -2.48 10.53
CA LYS A 22 -3.06 -1.34 11.29
C LYS A 22 -2.17 -0.44 10.42
N MET A 23 -1.28 -1.04 9.62
CA MET A 23 -0.36 -0.28 8.77
C MET A 23 -1.11 0.33 7.58
N MET A 24 -2.06 -0.40 6.99
CA MET A 24 -2.92 0.11 5.92
C MET A 24 -3.73 1.34 6.36
N ALA A 25 -4.38 1.26 7.53
CA ALA A 25 -5.15 2.37 8.08
C ALA A 25 -4.28 3.60 8.36
N LYS A 26 -3.05 3.41 8.88
CA LYS A 26 -2.11 4.52 9.08
C LYS A 26 -1.65 5.12 7.76
N ALA A 27 -1.31 4.29 6.77
CA ALA A 27 -0.74 4.73 5.51
C ALA A 27 -1.67 5.67 4.73
N ALA A 28 -2.99 5.44 4.81
CA ALA A 28 -4.00 6.30 4.19
C ALA A 28 -3.96 7.76 4.70
N GLY A 29 -3.45 8.01 5.91
CA GLY A 29 -3.33 9.34 6.50
C GLY A 29 -1.94 9.97 6.41
N LEU A 30 -0.96 9.29 5.80
CA LEU A 30 0.40 9.80 5.66
C LEU A 30 0.54 10.63 4.38
N GLY A 31 1.39 11.66 4.42
CA GLY A 31 1.69 12.53 3.27
C GLY A 31 2.58 11.89 2.19
N ALA A 32 2.49 10.57 2.00
CA ALA A 32 3.19 9.89 0.93
C ALA A 32 2.52 10.19 -0.41
N ASP A 33 3.31 10.48 -1.44
CA ASP A 33 2.80 10.71 -2.79
C ASP A 33 2.08 9.48 -3.35
N MET A 34 2.58 8.29 -3.01
CA MET A 34 1.99 7.01 -3.38
C MET A 34 2.07 6.04 -2.22
N VAL A 35 1.02 5.24 -2.07
CA VAL A 35 0.97 4.07 -1.19
C VAL A 35 0.66 2.86 -2.08
N PHE A 36 1.39 1.77 -1.91
CA PHE A 36 1.06 0.49 -2.52
C PHE A 36 0.95 -0.59 -1.46
N LEU A 37 -0.05 -1.45 -1.63
CA LEU A 37 -0.25 -2.61 -0.78
C LEU A 37 0.51 -3.78 -1.38
N ASP A 38 1.51 -4.26 -0.67
CA ASP A 38 2.34 -5.39 -1.06
C ASP A 38 1.64 -6.71 -0.71
N LEU A 39 1.60 -7.62 -1.67
CA LEU A 39 1.04 -8.97 -1.55
C LEU A 39 2.12 -10.05 -1.75
N GLU A 40 3.37 -9.64 -1.98
CA GLU A 40 4.50 -10.52 -2.26
C GLU A 40 5.39 -10.71 -1.03
N ASP A 41 6.56 -10.07 -1.00
CA ASP A 41 7.64 -10.40 -0.08
C ASP A 41 7.44 -9.79 1.31
N ALA A 42 6.67 -8.72 1.43
CA ALA A 42 6.30 -8.19 2.74
C ALA A 42 5.18 -8.99 3.44
N VAL A 43 4.62 -10.03 2.79
CA VAL A 43 3.53 -10.84 3.32
C VAL A 43 4.00 -12.26 3.58
N ALA A 44 3.81 -12.75 4.81
CA ALA A 44 4.14 -14.13 5.16
C ALA A 44 3.36 -15.12 4.25
N PRO A 45 3.94 -16.26 3.85
CA PRO A 45 3.29 -17.20 2.92
C PRO A 45 1.86 -17.60 3.32
N LEU A 46 1.62 -17.82 4.62
CA LEU A 46 0.32 -18.20 5.18
C LEU A 46 -0.71 -17.05 5.17
N GLU A 47 -0.26 -15.80 5.09
CA GLU A 47 -1.13 -14.62 5.12
C GLU A 47 -1.50 -14.12 3.72
N LYS A 48 -0.91 -14.69 2.66
CA LYS A 48 -1.12 -14.23 1.28
C LYS A 48 -2.58 -14.29 0.82
N GLU A 49 -3.34 -15.28 1.28
CA GLU A 49 -4.78 -15.35 0.99
C GLU A 49 -5.56 -14.25 1.70
N ALA A 50 -5.39 -14.14 3.02
CA ALA A 50 -6.05 -13.09 3.81
C ALA A 50 -5.67 -11.67 3.36
N ALA A 51 -4.43 -11.46 2.91
CA ALA A 51 -3.97 -10.17 2.39
C ALA A 51 -4.68 -9.75 1.08
N ARG A 52 -5.25 -10.69 0.32
CA ARG A 52 -5.98 -10.39 -0.93
C ARG A 52 -7.44 -9.98 -0.73
N GLY A 53 -8.07 -10.41 0.37
CA GLY A 53 -9.50 -10.16 0.67
C GLY A 53 -10.14 -11.28 1.46
#